data_AF-A0A5J6U229-F1
#
_entry.id   AF-A0A5J6U229-F1
#
_cell.length_a   1.000
_cell.length_b   1.000
_cell.length_c   1.000
_cell.angle_alpha   90.00
_cell.angle_beta   90.00
_cell.angle_gamma   90.00
#
_symmetry.space_group_name_H-M   'P 1'
#
loop_
_entity.id
_entity.type
_entity.pdbx_description
1 polymer ?
#
loop_
_entity_poly.entity_id
_entity_poly.type
_entity_poly.pdbx_seq_one_letter_code
_entity_poly.pdbx_strand_id
1 'polypeptide(L)'
;MAEDIPGEFRIDLGVLRTAITNVTAEQTAISGDLDEIGLKMKGLSSDWNSPAFGTFEEVRTWFDKASADVLDLLGDLIIRLETSYGNYAAAESGNVGNLTT
;
A
#
# COMPACT_ATOMS: atom_id res chain seq x y z
N MET A 1 11.28 28.91 23.34
CA MET A 1 11.91 28.45 22.09
C MET A 1 12.23 26.99 22.32
N ALA A 2 11.46 26.09 21.71
CA ALA A 2 11.79 24.68 21.74
C ALA A 2 12.81 24.48 20.62
N GLU A 3 14.07 24.30 21.01
CA GLU A 3 15.11 23.85 20.10
C GLU A 3 14.85 22.38 19.83
N ASP A 4 14.35 22.11 18.63
CA ASP A 4 13.92 20.77 18.22
C ASP A 4 15.13 19.94 17.79
N ILE A 5 15.16 18.73 18.31
CA ILE A 5 16.38 17.94 18.50
C ILE A 5 16.56 17.06 17.26
N PRO A 6 17.75 17.05 16.60
CA PRO A 6 18.05 16.16 15.47
C PRO A 6 17.77 14.66 15.71
N GLY A 7 17.69 14.25 16.97
CA GLY A 7 17.36 12.88 17.38
C GLY A 7 15.88 12.51 17.23
N GLU A 8 14.94 13.46 17.31
CA GLU A 8 13.50 13.19 17.17
C GLU A 8 13.15 12.86 15.71
N PHE A 9 13.69 13.64 14.76
CA PHE A 9 13.55 13.37 13.32
C PHE A 9 14.08 12.00 12.89
N ARG A 10 15.24 11.58 13.41
CA ARG A 10 15.83 10.28 13.05
C ARG A 10 15.02 9.09 13.59
N ILE A 11 14.44 9.23 14.79
CA ILE A 11 13.51 8.25 15.35
C ILE A 11 12.25 8.17 14.48
N ASP A 12 11.67 9.31 14.12
CA ASP A 12 10.47 9.39 13.28
C ASP A 12 10.69 8.81 11.87
N LEU A 13 11.84 9.06 11.25
CA LEU A 13 12.23 8.45 9.97
C LEU A 13 12.35 6.92 10.07
N GLY A 14 12.87 6.40 11.19
CA GLY A 14 12.93 4.96 11.44
C GLY A 14 11.54 4.31 11.59
N VAL A 15 10.64 4.98 12.31
CA VAL A 15 9.24 4.55 12.46
C VAL A 15 8.52 4.60 11.11
N LEU A 16 8.70 5.67 10.33
CA LEU A 16 8.11 5.83 9.02
C LEU A 16 8.62 4.77 8.03
N ARG A 17 9.93 4.46 8.04
CA ARG A 17 10.51 3.39 7.23
C ARG A 17 9.92 2.01 7.57
N THR A 18 9.70 1.76 8.85
CA THR A 18 9.05 0.53 9.34
C THR A 18 7.60 0.46 8.86
N ALA A 19 6.86 1.57 8.94
CA ALA A 19 5.49 1.66 8.46
C ALA A 19 5.40 1.39 6.95
N ILE A 20 6.28 1.98 6.13
CA ILE A 20 6.37 1.72 4.68
C ILE A 20 6.57 0.22 4.45
N THR A 21 7.55 -0.39 5.12
CA THR A 21 7.87 -1.82 4.96
C THR A 21 6.66 -2.70 5.28
N ASN A 22 5.96 -2.42 6.38
CA ASN A 22 4.80 -3.19 6.80
C ASN A 22 3.64 -3.05 5.80
N VAL A 23 3.33 -1.82 5.37
CA VAL A 23 2.23 -1.57 4.41
C VAL A 23 2.52 -2.22 3.06
N THR A 24 3.77 -2.19 2.57
CA THR A 24 4.18 -2.88 1.34
C THR A 24 4.04 -4.40 1.46
N ALA A 25 4.41 -4.98 2.61
CA ALA A 25 4.25 -6.41 2.85
C ALA A 25 2.76 -6.82 2.85
N GLU A 26 1.91 -6.05 3.53
CA GLU A 26 0.46 -6.29 3.56
C GLU A 26 -0.18 -6.13 2.17
N GLN A 27 0.20 -5.11 1.40
CA GLN A 27 -0.27 -4.96 0.02
C GLN A 27 0.08 -6.18 -0.84
N THR A 28 1.29 -6.73 -0.68
CA THR A 28 1.75 -7.92 -1.41
C THR A 28 0.92 -9.15 -1.03
N ALA A 29 0.65 -9.34 0.26
CA ALA A 29 -0.19 -10.43 0.75
C ALA A 29 -1.63 -10.32 0.22
N ILE A 30 -2.23 -9.14 0.34
CA ILE A 30 -3.59 -8.85 -0.17
C ILE A 30 -3.67 -9.09 -1.67
N SER A 31 -2.67 -8.64 -2.45
CA SER A 31 -2.63 -8.91 -3.90
C SER A 31 -2.66 -10.40 -4.20
N GLY A 32 -1.88 -11.20 -3.46
CA GLY A 32 -1.85 -12.65 -3.62
C GLY A 32 -3.20 -13.31 -3.32
N ASP A 33 -3.86 -12.90 -2.23
CA ASP A 33 -5.17 -13.42 -1.84
C ASP A 33 -6.25 -13.07 -2.87
N LEU A 34 -6.24 -11.83 -3.39
CA LEU A 34 -7.18 -11.39 -4.41
C LEU A 34 -6.99 -12.15 -5.74
N ASP A 35 -5.73 -12.37 -6.14
CA ASP A 35 -5.41 -13.17 -7.32
C ASP A 35 -5.90 -14.62 -7.16
N GLU A 36 -5.70 -15.24 -6.00
CA GLU A 36 -6.17 -16.61 -5.73
C GLU A 36 -7.70 -16.71 -5.81
N ILE A 37 -8.42 -15.75 -5.22
CA ILE A 37 -9.88 -15.69 -5.31
C ILE A 37 -10.32 -15.51 -6.76
N GLY A 38 -9.69 -14.59 -7.50
CA GLY A 38 -9.99 -14.34 -8.91
C GLY A 38 -9.78 -15.58 -9.79
N LEU A 39 -8.72 -16.36 -9.54
CA LEU A 39 -8.48 -17.64 -10.22
C LEU A 39 -9.57 -18.67 -9.92
N LYS A 40 -9.97 -18.81 -8.65
CA LYS A 40 -11.06 -19.70 -8.25
C LYS A 40 -12.39 -19.29 -8.87
N MET A 41 -12.68 -17.99 -8.93
CA MET A 41 -13.88 -17.47 -9.59
C MET A 41 -13.91 -17.79 -11.08
N LYS A 42 -12.78 -17.68 -11.79
CA LYS A 42 -12.68 -18.06 -13.20
C LYS A 42 -12.95 -19.55 -13.42
N GLY A 43 -12.46 -20.40 -12.51
CA GLY A 43 -12.65 -21.85 -12.54
C GLY A 43 -14.12 -22.29 -12.37
N LEU A 44 -14.94 -21.54 -11.64
CA LEU A 44 -16.34 -21.93 -11.38
C LEU A 44 -17.22 -22.00 -12.65
N SER A 45 -16.84 -21.30 -13.72
CA SER A 45 -17.58 -21.30 -14.98
C SER A 45 -17.62 -22.64 -15.71
N SER A 46 -16.62 -23.52 -15.50
CA SER A 46 -16.60 -24.84 -16.13
C SER A 46 -17.63 -25.80 -15.52
N ASP A 47 -17.96 -25.59 -14.24
CA ASP A 47 -18.73 -26.53 -13.44
C ASP A 47 -20.16 -26.03 -13.15
N TRP A 48 -20.43 -24.73 -13.31
CA TRP A 48 -21.72 -24.11 -13.03
C TRP A 48 -22.53 -23.79 -14.30
N ASN A 49 -23.25 -24.79 -14.82
CA ASN A 49 -24.20 -24.64 -15.93
C ASN A 49 -25.63 -24.41 -15.42
N SER A 50 -25.96 -23.20 -14.96
CA SER A 50 -27.35 -22.82 -14.67
C SER A 50 -27.61 -21.32 -14.92
N PRO A 51 -28.88 -20.89 -15.08
CA PRO A 51 -29.23 -19.48 -15.27
C PRO A 51 -28.74 -18.54 -14.16
N ALA A 52 -28.49 -19.07 -12.96
CA ALA A 52 -27.90 -18.30 -11.86
C ALA A 52 -26.44 -17.89 -12.13
N PHE A 53 -25.76 -18.51 -13.10
CA PHE A 53 -24.42 -18.11 -13.55
C PHE A 53 -24.38 -16.67 -14.06
N GLY A 54 -25.48 -16.14 -14.62
CA GLY A 54 -25.55 -14.73 -15.03
C GLY A 54 -25.28 -13.76 -13.87
N THR A 55 -25.81 -14.06 -12.68
CA THR A 55 -25.53 -13.27 -11.46
C THR A 55 -24.10 -13.45 -10.94
N PHE A 56 -23.45 -14.57 -11.30
CA PHE A 56 -22.06 -14.84 -10.91
C PHE A 56 -21.06 -14.00 -11.72
N GLU A 57 -21.32 -13.75 -13.01
CA GLU A 57 -20.48 -12.83 -13.80
C GLU A 57 -20.51 -11.39 -13.27
N GLU A 58 -21.66 -10.91 -12.81
CA GLU A 58 -21.78 -9.60 -12.16
C GLU A 58 -20.92 -9.54 -10.88
N VAL A 59 -20.98 -10.58 -10.05
CA VAL A 59 -20.16 -10.70 -8.84
C VAL A 59 -18.66 -10.74 -9.16
N ARG A 60 -18.25 -11.50 -10.19
CA ARG A 60 -16.85 -11.54 -10.65
C ARG A 60 -16.38 -10.16 -11.08
N THR A 61 -17.18 -9.47 -11.89
CA THR A 61 -16.85 -8.13 -12.39
C THR A 61 -16.73 -7.11 -11.24
N TRP A 62 -17.65 -7.18 -10.27
CA TRP A 62 -17.58 -6.37 -9.07
C TRP A 62 -16.32 -6.68 -8.24
N PHE A 63 -15.99 -7.96 -8.08
CA PHE A 63 -14.80 -8.40 -7.35
C PHE A 63 -13.52 -7.90 -8.01
N ASP A 64 -13.38 -8.04 -9.33
CA ASP A 64 -12.22 -7.57 -10.08
C ASP A 64 -12.03 -6.06 -9.90
N LYS A 65 -13.13 -5.29 -9.98
CA LYS A 65 -13.11 -3.84 -9.75
C LYS A 65 -12.72 -3.48 -8.32
N ALA A 66 -13.36 -4.08 -7.33
CA ALA A 66 -13.08 -3.80 -5.92
C ALA A 66 -11.63 -4.16 -5.56
N SER A 67 -11.11 -5.25 -6.12
CA SER A 67 -9.72 -5.69 -5.95
C SER A 67 -8.74 -4.65 -6.48
N ALA A 68 -8.98 -4.16 -7.70
CA ALA A 68 -8.16 -3.10 -8.29
C ALA A 68 -8.22 -1.80 -7.47
N ASP A 69 -9.42 -1.36 -7.07
CA ASP A 69 -9.61 -0.14 -6.29
C ASP A 69 -8.87 -0.21 -4.92
N VAL A 70 -8.82 -1.39 -4.29
CA VAL A 70 -8.07 -1.61 -3.03
C VAL A 70 -6.55 -1.56 -3.26
N LEU A 71 -6.04 -2.23 -4.30
CA LEU A 71 -4.61 -2.26 -4.59
C LEU A 71 -4.08 -0.88 -5.01
N ASP A 72 -4.87 -0.12 -5.77
CA ASP A 72 -4.58 1.26 -6.14
C ASP A 72 -4.47 2.14 -4.89
N LEU A 73 -5.44 2.05 -3.97
CA LEU A 73 -5.40 2.83 -2.72
C LEU A 73 -4.18 2.51 -1.86
N LEU A 74 -3.81 1.23 -1.75
CA LEU A 74 -2.62 0.81 -1.00
C LEU A 74 -1.33 1.30 -1.68
N GLY A 75 -1.27 1.25 -3.01
CA GLY A 75 -0.15 1.80 -3.78
C GLY A 75 0.01 3.31 -3.57
N ASP A 76 -1.10 4.05 -3.61
CA ASP A 76 -1.13 5.49 -3.39
C ASP A 76 -0.64 5.86 -1.98
N LEU A 77 -1.03 5.06 -0.97
CA LEU A 77 -0.57 5.23 0.41
C LEU A 77 0.94 5.04 0.54
N ILE A 78 1.50 3.99 -0.08
CA ILE A 78 2.94 3.71 -0.06
C ILE A 78 3.71 4.88 -0.68
N ILE A 79 3.28 5.38 -1.85
CA ILE A 79 3.91 6.53 -2.52
C ILE A 79 3.92 7.77 -1.61
N ARG A 80 2.82 8.04 -0.90
CA ARG A 80 2.73 9.18 0.03
C ARG A 80 3.67 9.02 1.22
N LEU A 81 3.78 7.81 1.77
CA LEU A 81 4.71 7.53 2.87
C LEU A 81 6.17 7.67 2.43
N GLU A 82 6.52 7.17 1.25
CA GLU A 82 7.87 7.32 0.68
C GLU A 82 8.22 8.77 0.38
N THR A 83 7.27 9.53 -0.17
CA THR A 83 7.41 10.97 -0.41
C THR A 83 7.66 11.71 0.91
N SER A 84 6.88 11.39 1.94
CA SER A 84 7.06 11.97 3.28
C SER A 84 8.44 11.65 3.85
N TYR A 85 8.89 10.40 3.72
CA TYR A 85 10.22 9.99 4.16
C TYR A 85 11.32 10.78 3.44
N GLY A 86 11.22 10.92 2.12
CA GLY A 86 12.17 11.69 1.32
C GLY A 86 12.24 13.17 1.74
N ASN A 87 11.08 13.79 1.99
CA ASN A 87 11.00 15.17 2.44
C ASN A 87 11.67 15.36 3.81
N TYR A 88 11.41 14.46 4.77
CA TYR A 88 12.00 14.53 6.10
C TYR A 88 13.51 14.27 6.08
N ALA A 89 13.97 13.27 5.33
CA ALA A 89 15.41 12.99 5.19
C ALA A 89 16.17 14.15 4.54
N ALA A 90 15.57 14.81 3.53
CA ALA A 90 16.15 15.99 2.90
C ALA A 90 16.23 17.18 3.88
N ALA A 91 15.19 17.40 4.69
CA ALA A 91 15.17 18.44 5.71
C ALA A 91 16.25 18.20 6.79
N GLU A 92 16.42 16.96 7.26
CA GLU A 92 17.47 16.61 8.21
C GLU A 92 18.87 16.90 7.63
N SER A 93 19.13 16.47 6.39
CA SER A 93 20.42 16.71 5.74
C SER A 93 20.72 18.20 5.55
N GLY A 94 19.72 19.02 5.22
CA GLY A 94 19.88 20.47 5.07
C GLY A 94 20.16 21.16 6.40
N ASN A 95 19.44 20.78 7.46
CA ASN A 95 19.61 21.36 8.79
C ASN A 95 20.96 21.00 9.41
N VAL A 96 21.41 19.74 9.27
CA VAL A 96 22.74 19.30 9.74
C VAL A 96 23.86 20.02 8.97
N GLY A 97 23.68 20.25 7.67
CA GLY A 97 24.61 21.03 6.86
C GLY A 97 24.75 22.49 7.33
N ASN A 98 23.63 23.13 7.69
CA ASN A 98 23.62 24.52 8.19
C ASN A 98 24.14 24.67 9.63
N LEU A 99 24.08 23.62 10.45
CA LEU A 99 24.59 23.63 11.83
C LEU A 99 26.10 23.36 11.93
N THR A 100 26.73 22.92 10.84
CA THR A 100 28.16 22.55 10.80
C THR A 100 29.05 23.54 10.03
N THR A 101 28.48 24.66 9.56
CA THR A 101 29.17 25.81 8.95
C THR A 101 29.06 27.04 9.83
#